data_AF-A0A381S8G3-F1
#
_entry.id   AF-A0A381S8G3-F1
#
_cell.length_a   1.000
_cell.length_b   1.000
_cell.length_c   1.000
_cell.angle_alpha   90.00
_cell.angle_beta   90.00
_cell.angle_gamma   90.00
#
_symmetry.space_group_name_H-M   'P 1'
#
loop_
_entity.id
_entity.type
_entity.pdbx_description
1 polymer ?
#
loop_
_entity_poly.entity_id
_entity_poly.type
_entity_poly.pdbx_seq_one_letter_code
_entity_poly.pdbx_strand_id
1 'polypeptide(L)' 'MDFREILKLQFDEYESETERYLDGLSDEERRFMPFEKYNHIDFILWHASR' A
#
# COMPACT_ATOMS: atom_id res chain seq x y z
N MET A 1 -17.11 -20.60 -4.54
CA MET A 1 -16.10 -19.68 -4.00
C MET A 1 -15.86 -20.05 -2.55
N ASP A 2 -14.69 -20.61 -2.24
CA ASP A 2 -14.28 -20.93 -0.87
C ASP A 2 -13.69 -19.69 -0.16
N PHE A 3 -13.52 -19.76 1.16
CA PHE A 3 -12.96 -18.64 1.92
C PHE A 3 -11.53 -18.27 1.50
N ARG A 4 -10.74 -19.22 0.99
CA ARG A 4 -9.38 -18.93 0.52
C ARG A 4 -9.41 -18.15 -0.79
N GLU A 5 -10.37 -18.45 -1.66
CA GLU A 5 -10.60 -17.70 -2.90
C GLU A 5 -11.01 -16.25 -2.60
N ILE A 6 -11.86 -16.03 -1.60
CA ILE A 6 -12.21 -14.66 -1.15
C ILE A 6 -10.98 -13.92 -0.61
N LEU A 7 -10.17 -14.58 0.22
CA LEU A 7 -8.94 -13.96 0.75
C LEU A 7 -7.95 -13.60 -0.36
N LYS A 8 -7.79 -14.46 -1.36
CA LYS A 8 -6.95 -14.17 -2.54
C LYS A 8 -7.44 -12.94 -3.29
N LEU A 9 -8.74 -12.87 -3.58
CA LEU A 9 -9.33 -11.69 -4.24
C LEU A 9 -9.07 -10.41 -3.45
N GLN A 10 -9.18 -10.45 -2.12
CA GLN A 10 -8.88 -9.30 -1.29
C GLN A 10 -7.41 -8.87 -1.36
N PHE A 11 -6.47 -9.82 -1.40
CA PHE A 11 -5.05 -9.51 -1.56
C PHE A 11 -4.75 -8.94 -2.95
N ASP A 12 -5.34 -9.53 -3.99
CA ASP A 12 -5.19 -9.06 -5.38
C ASP A 12 -5.73 -7.63 -5.55
N GLU A 13 -6.88 -7.32 -4.95
CA GLU A 13 -7.46 -5.97 -4.95
C GLU A 13 -6.57 -4.99 -4.17
N TYR A 14 -6.06 -5.38 -3.00
CA TYR A 14 -5.18 -4.54 -2.20
C TYR A 14 -3.87 -4.22 -2.93
N GLU A 15 -3.26 -5.21 -3.56
CA GLU A 15 -2.04 -5.06 -4.36
C GLU A 15 -2.28 -4.12 -5.55
N SER A 16 -3.30 -4.41 -6.36
CA SER A 16 -3.62 -3.62 -7.56
C SER A 16 -3.94 -2.15 -7.23
N GLU A 17 -4.70 -1.89 -6.18
CA GLU A 17 -5.03 -0.52 -5.78
C GLU A 17 -3.82 0.20 -5.19
N THR A 18 -2.97 -0.50 -4.43
CA THR A 18 -1.72 0.07 -3.93
C THR A 18 -0.81 0.50 -5.08
N GLU A 19 -0.62 -0.37 -6.08
CA GLU A 19 0.17 -0.02 -7.27
C GLU A 19 -0.42 1.19 -7.98
N ARG A 20 -1.74 1.24 -8.16
CA ARG A 20 -2.44 2.37 -8.78
C ARG A 20 -2.24 3.69 -8.03
N TYR A 21 -2.23 3.67 -6.69
CA TYR A 21 -2.02 4.88 -5.89
C TYR A 21 -0.57 5.35 -5.87
N LEU A 22 0.38 4.45 -6.10
CA LEU A 22 1.79 4.80 -6.20
C LEU A 22 2.22 5.21 -7.61
N ASP A 23 1.44 4.84 -8.63
CA ASP A 23 1.75 5.15 -10.02
C ASP A 23 1.88 6.66 -10.23
N GLY A 24 2.97 7.06 -10.89
CA GLY A 24 3.30 8.46 -11.15
C GLY A 24 3.85 9.27 -9.97
N LEU A 25 3.91 8.72 -8.74
CA LEU A 25 4.54 9.41 -7.61
C LEU A 25 6.07 9.35 -7.69
N SER A 26 6.71 10.48 -7.42
CA SER A 26 8.15 10.55 -7.21
C SER A 26 8.56 9.98 -5.84
N ASP A 27 9.85 9.67 -5.71
CA ASP A 27 10.42 9.23 -4.42
C ASP A 27 10.23 10.27 -3.30
N GLU A 28 10.22 11.56 -3.63
CA GLU A 28 10.00 12.65 -2.67
C GLU A 28 8.54 12.64 -2.17
N GLU A 29 7.58 12.52 -3.08
CA GLU A 29 6.15 12.45 -2.74
C GLU A 29 5.84 11.20 -1.91
N ARG A 30 6.46 10.05 -2.24
CA ARG A 30 6.33 8.80 -1.47
C ARG A 30 6.97 8.87 -0.08
N ARG A 31 7.92 9.78 0.12
CA ARG A 31 8.60 10.00 1.41
C ARG A 31 8.06 11.22 2.16
N PHE A 32 7.07 11.90 1.61
CA PHE A 32 6.43 13.02 2.26
C PHE A 32 5.76 12.58 3.56
N MET A 33 6.01 13.32 4.64
CA MET A 33 5.39 13.12 5.94
C MET A 33 4.66 14.41 6.33
N PRO A 34 3.32 14.40 6.40
CA PRO A 34 2.57 15.62 6.68
C PRO A 34 2.77 16.13 8.12
N PHE A 35 3.10 15.24 9.07
CA PHE A 35 3.45 15.60 10.44
C PHE A 35 4.47 14.59 11.01
N GLU A 36 5.31 15.02 11.96
CA GLU A 36 6.39 14.20 12.54
C GLU A 36 5.93 12.88 13.19
N LYS A 37 4.67 12.81 13.63
CA LYS A 37 4.10 11.60 14.25
C LYS A 37 3.66 10.53 13.25
N TYR A 38 3.65 10.83 11.95
CA TYR A 38 3.23 9.90 10.91
C TYR A 38 4.43 9.39 10.13
N ASN A 39 4.33 8.14 9.67
CA ASN A 39 5.31 7.57 8.75
C ASN A 39 4.92 7.89 7.30
N HIS A 40 5.90 7.93 6.42
CA HIS A 40 5.69 8.06 4.98
C HIS A 40 5.10 6.76 4.39
N ILE A 41 4.50 6.86 3.19
CA ILE A 41 3.72 5.75 2.60
C ILE A 41 4.57 4.49 2.36
N ASP A 42 5.84 4.62 1.96
CA ASP A 42 6.71 3.44 1.78
C ASP A 42 6.89 2.63 3.08
N PHE A 43 6.98 3.30 4.23
CA PHE A 43 7.09 2.61 5.51
C PHE A 43 5.77 1.91 5.87
N ILE A 44 4.64 2.55 5.62
CA ILE A 44 3.31 2.00 5.91
C ILE A 44 3.09 0.73 5.08
N LEU A 45 3.44 0.76 3.78
CA LEU A 45 3.31 -0.39 2.89
C LEU A 45 4.27 -1.52 3.28
N TRP A 46 5.54 -1.20 3.58
CA TRP A 46 6.48 -2.19 4.09
C TRP A 46 5.97 -2.84 5.39
N HIS A 47 5.38 -2.07 6.29
CA HIS A 47 4.84 -2.60 7.55
C HIS A 47 3.62 -3.49 7.33
N ALA A 48 2.71 -3.11 6.41
CA ALA A 48 1.50 -3.85 6.10
C ALA A 48 1.77 -5.18 5.38
N SER A 49 2.82 -5.25 4.55
CA SER A 49 3.18 -6.44 3.78
C SER A 49 4.12 -7.41 4.54
N ARG A 50 4.52 -7.07 5.77
CA ARG A 50 5.48 -7.86 6.57
C ARG A 50 4.82 -8.91 7.45
#